data_AF-A0A3R7IVK4-F1
#
_entry.id   AF-A0A3R7IVK4-F1
#
_cell.length_a   1.000
_cell.length_b   1.000
_cell.length_c   1.000
_cell.angle_alpha   90.00
_cell.angle_beta   90.00
_cell.angle_gamma   90.00
#
_symmetry.space_group_name_H-M   'P 1'
#
loop_
_entity.id
_entity.type
_entity.pdbx_description
1 polymer ?
#
loop_
_entity_poly.entity_id
_entity_poly.type
_entity_poly.pdbx_seq_one_letter_code
_entity_poly.pdbx_strand_id
1 'polypeptide(L)'
;MPSKTDYARKTKWKNGPYRGQRGVGGNVVYADTSLLDKHLFVHNVSPGGFDWGQDASDDKAGQLAIALLAPWKGVDFAVENYHLFAENYIRRELREDTWEVRTRDFRNKDHFTAYASRDYPPNTAPTPGDVPELEDTDLDSITYAEEIALAEKYKEVLWTHGNRRDNLRRLLRIWDGTETPRDDSISSGTLYRIKGLNIPSNARSTLAREFSSMGDLAAWVLYCPNHSRMNGISSTSAEGIKKSRQGFIQYFGGEEFIPEYDHSEVPLTDSPTRDESQQTLNTLSDL
;
A
#
# COMPACT_ATOMS: atom_id res chain seq x y z
N MET A 1 -16.61 -1.51 8.03
CA MET A 1 -16.41 -1.05 6.64
C MET A 1 -15.12 -1.65 6.13
N PRO A 2 -15.06 -2.16 4.89
CA PRO A 2 -13.95 -3.03 4.59
C PRO A 2 -12.81 -2.24 3.91
N SER A 3 -11.59 -2.62 4.27
CA SER A 3 -10.33 -1.94 3.98
C SER A 3 -9.37 -2.74 3.08
N LYS A 4 -8.59 -1.98 2.30
CA LYS A 4 -7.57 -2.35 1.28
C LYS A 4 -8.19 -3.02 0.05
N THR A 5 -8.62 -2.16 -0.89
CA THR A 5 -9.30 -2.46 -2.17
C THR A 5 -10.11 -3.74 -2.11
N ASP A 6 -11.21 -3.72 -1.34
CA ASP A 6 -12.06 -4.88 -1.10
C ASP A 6 -12.54 -5.59 -2.34
N TYR A 7 -12.43 -4.98 -3.51
CA TYR A 7 -12.71 -5.62 -4.76
C TYR A 7 -12.13 -7.04 -4.82
N ALA A 8 -10.82 -7.26 -4.64
CA ALA A 8 -10.24 -8.61 -4.77
C ALA A 8 -10.61 -9.59 -3.64
N ARG A 9 -11.05 -9.10 -2.47
CA ARG A 9 -11.40 -9.92 -1.29
C ARG A 9 -12.91 -10.23 -1.22
N LYS A 10 -13.75 -9.30 -1.67
CA LYS A 10 -15.22 -9.35 -1.60
C LYS A 10 -15.89 -9.61 -2.93
N THR A 11 -15.14 -9.53 -4.03
CA THR A 11 -15.71 -9.85 -5.33
C THR A 11 -16.17 -11.31 -5.34
N LYS A 12 -17.47 -11.49 -5.56
CA LYS A 12 -18.06 -12.81 -5.82
C LYS A 12 -17.55 -13.43 -7.13
N TRP A 13 -16.86 -12.62 -7.96
CA TRP A 13 -16.39 -12.99 -9.29
C TRP A 13 -15.09 -13.82 -9.28
N LYS A 14 -14.47 -14.05 -8.12
CA LYS A 14 -13.15 -14.70 -8.03
C LYS A 14 -13.15 -16.22 -8.23
N ASN A 15 -14.29 -16.88 -7.98
CA ASN A 15 -14.32 -18.34 -7.78
C ASN A 15 -15.00 -19.11 -8.94
N GLY A 16 -15.53 -18.42 -9.93
CA GLY A 16 -16.23 -19.02 -11.07
C GLY A 16 -15.40 -18.98 -12.37
N PRO A 17 -15.66 -19.88 -13.33
CA PRO A 17 -15.11 -19.74 -14.68
C PRO A 17 -15.68 -18.46 -15.32
N TYR A 18 -14.86 -17.74 -16.07
CA TYR A 18 -15.33 -16.62 -16.87
C TYR A 18 -15.73 -17.12 -18.26
N ARG A 19 -16.85 -16.64 -18.77
CA ARG A 19 -17.37 -17.00 -20.10
C ARG A 19 -17.73 -15.78 -20.89
N GLY A 20 -17.26 -15.68 -22.12
CA GLY A 20 -17.69 -14.65 -23.06
C GLY A 20 -18.62 -15.21 -24.11
N GLN A 21 -19.60 -14.41 -24.53
CA GLN A 21 -20.49 -14.73 -25.64
C GLN A 21 -20.74 -13.47 -26.47
N ARG A 22 -20.46 -13.55 -27.77
CA ARG A 22 -20.89 -12.53 -28.73
C ARG A 22 -22.38 -12.69 -29.03
N GLY A 23 -23.08 -11.57 -29.17
CA GLY A 23 -24.51 -11.56 -29.43
C GLY A 23 -24.96 -10.32 -30.19
N VAL A 24 -26.17 -10.38 -30.74
CA VAL A 24 -26.77 -9.30 -31.54
C VAL A 24 -26.95 -8.00 -30.73
N GLY A 25 -27.08 -8.11 -29.40
CA GLY A 25 -27.17 -6.97 -28.47
C GLY A 25 -25.84 -6.48 -27.91
N GLY A 26 -24.71 -6.99 -28.42
CA GLY A 26 -23.36 -6.71 -27.92
C GLY A 26 -22.72 -7.93 -27.24
N ASN A 27 -21.45 -7.78 -26.90
CA ASN A 27 -20.65 -8.81 -26.26
C ASN A 27 -20.94 -8.85 -24.75
N VAL A 28 -21.24 -10.04 -24.22
CA VAL A 28 -21.49 -10.25 -22.79
C VAL A 28 -20.44 -11.17 -22.19
N VAL A 29 -20.08 -10.89 -20.94
CA VAL A 29 -19.14 -11.70 -20.17
C VAL A 29 -19.79 -12.05 -18.86
N TYR A 30 -19.69 -13.33 -18.49
CA TYR A 30 -20.21 -13.89 -17.26
C TYR A 30 -19.04 -14.32 -16.37
N ALA A 31 -19.21 -14.15 -15.07
CA ALA A 31 -18.43 -14.85 -14.07
C ALA A 31 -19.37 -15.87 -13.41
N ASP A 32 -19.13 -17.15 -13.68
CA ASP A 32 -20.09 -18.23 -13.44
C ASP A 32 -21.45 -17.93 -14.08
N THR A 33 -22.49 -17.69 -13.28
CA THR A 33 -23.86 -17.46 -13.74
C THR A 33 -24.26 -15.99 -13.78
N SER A 34 -23.42 -15.07 -13.29
CA SER A 34 -23.78 -13.66 -13.24
C SER A 34 -22.96 -12.79 -14.19
N LEU A 35 -23.67 -11.82 -14.78
CA LEU A 35 -23.10 -10.87 -15.74
C LEU A 35 -22.02 -10.03 -15.06
N LEU A 36 -20.87 -9.97 -15.72
CA LEU A 36 -19.76 -9.16 -15.31
C LEU A 36 -20.07 -7.70 -15.64
N ASP A 37 -20.03 -6.86 -14.62
CA ASP A 37 -20.31 -5.44 -14.79
C ASP A 37 -19.22 -4.77 -15.65
N LYS A 38 -19.66 -4.11 -16.72
CA LYS A 38 -18.83 -3.31 -17.62
C LYS A 38 -18.24 -2.07 -16.94
N HIS A 39 -18.84 -1.62 -15.83
CA HIS A 39 -18.38 -0.49 -15.04
C HIS A 39 -17.46 -0.97 -13.92
N LEU A 40 -16.28 -1.45 -14.28
CA LEU A 40 -15.25 -1.57 -13.28
C LEU A 40 -14.83 -0.17 -12.86
N PHE A 41 -15.26 0.24 -11.66
CA PHE A 41 -14.67 1.34 -10.88
C PHE A 41 -13.14 1.18 -10.67
N VAL A 42 -12.49 0.22 -11.34
CA VAL A 42 -11.06 -0.02 -11.40
C VAL A 42 -10.37 0.98 -12.31
N HIS A 43 -10.72 0.97 -13.60
CA HIS A 43 -10.19 1.87 -14.62
C HIS A 43 -11.15 1.84 -15.81
N ASN A 44 -11.49 2.99 -16.36
CA ASN A 44 -12.43 3.12 -17.47
C ASN A 44 -11.66 3.34 -18.77
N VAL A 45 -11.31 2.24 -19.43
CA VAL A 45 -10.59 2.26 -20.71
C VAL A 45 -11.58 2.30 -21.88
N SER A 46 -12.73 1.63 -21.77
CA SER A 46 -13.78 1.70 -22.79
C SER A 46 -15.18 1.81 -22.19
N PRO A 47 -15.90 2.92 -22.45
CA PRO A 47 -17.32 3.01 -22.11
C PRO A 47 -18.19 2.09 -22.99
N GLY A 48 -17.63 1.55 -24.09
CA GLY A 48 -18.32 0.78 -25.12
C GLY A 48 -18.43 -0.74 -24.86
N GLY A 49 -18.06 -1.21 -23.67
CA GLY A 49 -18.15 -2.62 -23.27
C GLY A 49 -16.92 -3.46 -23.60
N PHE A 50 -17.10 -4.77 -23.69
CA PHE A 50 -16.01 -5.74 -23.89
C PHE A 50 -15.87 -6.16 -25.35
N ASP A 51 -14.66 -6.53 -25.75
CA ASP A 51 -14.40 -7.21 -27.02
C ASP A 51 -13.13 -8.07 -26.92
N TRP A 52 -13.00 -9.03 -27.82
CA TRP A 52 -11.91 -10.00 -27.85
C TRP A 52 -11.64 -10.49 -29.26
N GLY A 53 -10.55 -11.23 -29.44
CA GLY A 53 -10.10 -11.68 -30.75
C GLY A 53 -9.28 -10.63 -31.49
N GLN A 54 -8.76 -11.02 -32.66
CA GLN A 54 -7.72 -10.27 -33.36
C GLN A 54 -8.16 -8.85 -33.71
N ASP A 55 -9.43 -8.65 -34.02
CA ASP A 55 -10.00 -7.39 -34.49
C ASP A 55 -10.59 -6.52 -33.36
N ALA A 56 -10.53 -6.98 -32.11
CA ALA A 56 -10.98 -6.18 -30.97
C ALA A 56 -10.13 -4.91 -30.83
N SER A 57 -10.79 -3.78 -30.55
CA SER A 57 -10.05 -2.55 -30.27
C SER A 57 -9.28 -2.65 -28.96
N ASP A 58 -8.15 -1.93 -28.88
CA ASP A 58 -7.30 -1.90 -27.69
C ASP A 58 -8.10 -1.55 -26.44
N ASP A 59 -8.99 -0.57 -26.53
CA ASP A 59 -9.78 -0.11 -25.39
C ASP A 59 -10.73 -1.19 -24.86
N LYS A 60 -11.44 -1.89 -25.75
CA LYS A 60 -12.44 -2.90 -25.34
C LYS A 60 -11.77 -4.20 -24.87
N ALA A 61 -10.66 -4.58 -25.50
CA ALA A 61 -9.82 -5.68 -25.04
C ALA A 61 -9.18 -5.35 -23.68
N GLY A 62 -8.74 -4.10 -23.49
CA GLY A 62 -8.20 -3.58 -22.24
C GLY A 62 -9.24 -3.58 -21.11
N GLN A 63 -10.46 -3.12 -21.40
CA GLN A 63 -11.57 -3.16 -20.44
C GLN A 63 -11.90 -4.59 -20.00
N LEU A 64 -11.86 -5.55 -20.94
CA LEU A 64 -12.02 -6.98 -20.63
C LEU A 64 -10.83 -7.53 -19.83
N ALA A 65 -9.60 -7.13 -20.15
CA ALA A 65 -8.43 -7.55 -19.37
C ALA A 65 -8.53 -7.07 -17.91
N ILE A 66 -8.93 -5.81 -17.68
CA ILE A 66 -9.15 -5.27 -16.32
C ILE A 66 -10.24 -6.08 -15.59
N ALA A 67 -11.35 -6.34 -16.27
CA ALA A 67 -12.48 -7.12 -15.76
C ALA A 67 -12.09 -8.49 -15.23
N LEU A 68 -11.21 -9.19 -15.94
CA LEU A 68 -10.78 -10.54 -15.60
C LEU A 68 -9.64 -10.54 -14.57
N LEU A 69 -8.71 -9.59 -14.67
CA LEU A 69 -7.54 -9.54 -13.80
C LEU A 69 -7.86 -8.98 -12.41
N ALA A 70 -8.67 -7.93 -12.30
CA ALA A 70 -8.88 -7.25 -11.02
C ALA A 70 -9.45 -8.19 -9.92
N PRO A 71 -10.42 -9.08 -10.20
CA PRO A 71 -10.90 -10.04 -9.21
C PRO A 71 -9.87 -11.13 -8.86
N TRP A 72 -9.09 -11.55 -9.86
CA TRP A 72 -8.24 -12.73 -9.77
C TRP A 72 -6.84 -12.41 -9.21
N LYS A 73 -6.19 -11.37 -9.75
CA LYS A 73 -4.83 -10.91 -9.41
C LYS A 73 -4.81 -9.74 -8.43
N GLY A 74 -5.90 -8.98 -8.33
CA GLY A 74 -5.96 -7.74 -7.58
C GLY A 74 -5.92 -6.51 -8.48
N VAL A 75 -6.43 -5.41 -7.94
CA VAL A 75 -6.66 -4.15 -8.67
C VAL A 75 -5.35 -3.52 -9.13
N ASP A 76 -4.36 -3.39 -8.24
CA ASP A 76 -3.04 -2.83 -8.56
C ASP A 76 -2.38 -3.57 -9.73
N PHE A 77 -2.36 -4.91 -9.66
CA PHE A 77 -1.80 -5.73 -10.74
C PHE A 77 -2.57 -5.57 -12.06
N ALA A 78 -3.89 -5.49 -12.00
CA ALA A 78 -4.72 -5.30 -13.19
C ALA A 78 -4.43 -3.95 -13.87
N VAL A 79 -4.40 -2.85 -13.11
CA VAL A 79 -4.12 -1.50 -13.63
C VAL A 79 -2.72 -1.43 -14.26
N GLU A 80 -1.73 -2.08 -13.66
CA GLU A 80 -0.37 -2.11 -14.21
C GLU A 80 -0.24 -2.96 -15.48
N ASN A 81 -0.95 -4.10 -15.56
CA ASN A 81 -0.66 -5.15 -16.55
C ASN A 81 -1.76 -5.41 -17.59
N TYR A 82 -2.91 -4.73 -17.54
CA TYR A 82 -4.03 -5.07 -18.43
C TYR A 82 -3.69 -4.95 -19.91
N HIS A 83 -2.90 -3.96 -20.31
CA HIS A 83 -2.52 -3.74 -21.72
C HIS A 83 -1.73 -4.93 -22.29
N LEU A 84 -0.84 -5.53 -21.51
CA LEU A 84 -0.10 -6.73 -21.90
C LEU A 84 -1.02 -7.96 -22.01
N PHE A 85 -1.90 -8.13 -21.02
CA PHE A 85 -2.84 -9.26 -21.00
C PHE A 85 -3.88 -9.16 -22.11
N ALA A 86 -4.33 -7.94 -22.43
CA ALA A 86 -5.22 -7.66 -23.54
C ALA A 86 -4.59 -8.12 -24.86
N GLU A 87 -3.35 -7.72 -25.13
CA GLU A 87 -2.67 -8.09 -26.38
C GLU A 87 -2.27 -9.57 -26.42
N ASN A 88 -1.68 -10.09 -25.35
CA ASN A 88 -1.12 -11.44 -25.37
C ASN A 88 -2.18 -12.55 -25.24
N TYR A 89 -3.30 -12.30 -24.56
CA TYR A 89 -4.31 -13.32 -24.27
C TYR A 89 -5.67 -12.96 -24.87
N ILE A 90 -6.25 -11.80 -24.55
CA ILE A 90 -7.62 -11.44 -24.98
C ILE A 90 -7.74 -11.38 -26.50
N ARG A 91 -6.81 -10.72 -27.19
CA ARG A 91 -6.87 -10.58 -28.66
C ARG A 91 -6.41 -11.85 -29.39
N ARG A 92 -5.52 -12.63 -28.80
CA ARG A 92 -4.82 -13.72 -29.51
C ARG A 92 -5.37 -15.11 -29.23
N GLU A 93 -5.86 -15.36 -28.03
CA GLU A 93 -6.31 -16.69 -27.59
C GLU A 93 -7.84 -16.81 -27.56
N LEU A 94 -8.55 -15.72 -27.24
CA LEU A 94 -10.01 -15.69 -27.28
C LEU A 94 -10.48 -15.37 -28.71
N ARG A 95 -10.49 -16.38 -29.60
CA ARG A 95 -10.82 -16.19 -31.03
C ARG A 95 -12.27 -16.51 -31.39
N GLU A 96 -12.91 -17.34 -30.58
CA GLU A 96 -14.25 -17.84 -30.85
C GLU A 96 -15.34 -16.86 -30.35
N ASP A 97 -16.53 -16.98 -30.92
CA ASP A 97 -17.70 -16.21 -30.49
C ASP A 97 -18.11 -16.54 -29.04
N THR A 98 -17.75 -17.73 -28.58
CA THR A 98 -17.90 -18.16 -27.19
C THR A 98 -16.59 -18.69 -26.65
N TRP A 99 -16.22 -18.31 -25.43
CA TRP A 99 -15.01 -18.81 -24.78
C TRP A 99 -15.21 -19.01 -23.29
N GLU A 100 -14.31 -19.79 -22.68
CA GLU A 100 -14.19 -19.94 -21.23
C GLU A 100 -12.73 -19.77 -20.82
N VAL A 101 -12.45 -18.90 -19.85
CA VAL A 101 -11.09 -18.68 -19.32
C VAL A 101 -10.78 -19.70 -18.23
N ARG A 102 -9.62 -20.36 -18.34
CA ARG A 102 -9.17 -21.34 -17.35
C ARG A 102 -8.31 -20.66 -16.29
N THR A 103 -8.35 -21.16 -15.06
CA THR A 103 -7.51 -20.66 -13.95
C THR A 103 -6.00 -20.65 -14.26
N ARG A 104 -5.54 -21.57 -15.11
CA ARG A 104 -4.12 -21.65 -15.51
C ARG A 104 -3.69 -20.44 -16.36
N ASP A 105 -4.61 -19.85 -17.09
CA ASP A 105 -4.31 -18.76 -18.03
C ASP A 105 -3.86 -17.53 -17.23
N PHE A 106 -4.55 -17.22 -16.13
CA PHE A 106 -4.11 -16.19 -15.18
C PHE A 106 -2.75 -16.49 -14.50
N ARG A 107 -2.30 -17.75 -14.46
CA ARG A 107 -1.00 -18.12 -13.86
C ARG A 107 0.15 -18.01 -14.87
N ASN A 108 -0.14 -18.01 -16.16
CA ASN A 108 0.88 -17.97 -17.19
C ASN A 108 1.55 -16.58 -17.23
N LYS A 109 2.87 -16.56 -17.03
CA LYS A 109 3.66 -15.32 -17.01
C LYS A 109 3.83 -14.71 -18.40
N ASP A 110 3.72 -15.52 -19.44
CA ASP A 110 3.89 -15.09 -20.82
C ASP A 110 2.83 -14.06 -21.23
N HIS A 111 1.63 -14.14 -20.66
CA HIS A 111 0.57 -13.16 -20.92
C HIS A 111 0.87 -11.76 -20.33
N PHE A 112 1.83 -11.65 -19.42
CA PHE A 112 2.24 -10.40 -18.77
C PHE A 112 3.66 -9.99 -19.21
N THR A 113 4.20 -10.59 -20.27
CA THR A 113 5.54 -10.31 -20.76
C THR A 113 5.45 -9.54 -22.06
N ALA A 114 6.19 -8.43 -22.16
CA ALA A 114 6.37 -7.70 -23.41
C ALA A 114 7.44 -8.39 -24.27
N TYR A 115 7.09 -8.75 -25.50
CA TYR A 115 8.02 -9.33 -26.46
C TYR A 115 8.46 -8.28 -27.48
N ALA A 116 9.78 -8.12 -27.68
CA ALA A 116 10.35 -7.11 -28.59
C ALA A 116 9.90 -7.23 -30.06
N SER A 117 9.38 -8.40 -30.46
CA SER A 117 8.83 -8.64 -31.80
C SER A 117 7.39 -8.17 -31.98
N ARG A 118 6.82 -7.47 -31.00
CA ARG A 118 5.41 -7.08 -30.96
C ARG A 118 5.24 -5.65 -30.51
N ASP A 119 4.26 -4.99 -31.11
CA ASP A 119 3.75 -3.70 -30.64
C ASP A 119 2.68 -3.96 -29.59
N TYR A 120 2.76 -3.22 -28.49
CA TYR A 120 1.77 -3.25 -27.41
C TYR A 120 1.13 -1.89 -27.29
N PRO A 121 -0.20 -1.81 -27.09
CA PRO A 121 -0.82 -0.55 -26.76
C PRO A 121 -0.22 -0.01 -25.46
N PRO A 122 0.00 1.31 -25.35
CA PRO A 122 0.50 1.91 -24.13
C PRO A 122 -0.48 1.70 -22.97
N ASN A 123 0.04 1.64 -21.75
CA ASN A 123 -0.80 1.70 -20.57
C ASN A 123 -1.41 3.11 -20.45
N THR A 124 -2.75 3.18 -20.38
CA THR A 124 -3.53 4.43 -20.28
C THR A 124 -4.02 4.70 -18.86
N ALA A 125 -3.56 3.95 -17.87
CA ALA A 125 -3.81 4.26 -16.47
C ALA A 125 -3.20 5.64 -16.12
N PRO A 126 -3.90 6.47 -15.32
CA PRO A 126 -3.39 7.77 -14.90
C PRO A 126 -2.08 7.61 -14.12
N THR A 127 -1.17 8.53 -14.37
CA THR A 127 0.07 8.71 -13.62
C THR A 127 -0.11 9.77 -12.53
N PRO A 128 0.83 9.90 -11.57
CA PRO A 128 0.75 10.95 -10.54
C PRO A 128 0.59 12.38 -11.09
N GLY A 129 1.06 12.65 -12.31
CA GLY A 129 0.92 13.97 -12.94
C GLY A 129 -0.45 14.21 -13.59
N ASP A 130 -1.23 13.15 -13.84
CA ASP A 130 -2.53 13.23 -14.51
C ASP A 130 -3.68 13.49 -13.52
N VAL A 131 -3.46 13.24 -12.22
CA VAL A 131 -4.45 13.44 -11.16
C VAL A 131 -4.28 14.82 -10.50
N PRO A 132 -5.40 15.47 -10.12
CA PRO A 132 -5.36 16.77 -9.43
C PRO A 132 -4.69 16.66 -8.05
N GLU A 133 -4.56 17.79 -7.35
CA GLU A 133 -4.17 17.77 -5.95
C GLU A 133 -5.24 17.07 -5.10
N LEU A 134 -4.82 16.48 -3.99
CA LEU A 134 -5.71 15.72 -3.11
C LEU A 134 -6.86 16.58 -2.58
N GLU A 135 -6.59 17.85 -2.27
CA GLU A 135 -7.57 18.84 -1.78
C GLU A 135 -8.68 19.13 -2.80
N ASP A 136 -8.37 19.05 -4.10
CA ASP A 136 -9.29 19.29 -5.20
C ASP A 136 -10.00 18.01 -5.68
N THR A 137 -9.70 16.86 -5.07
CA THR A 137 -10.20 15.56 -5.51
C THR A 137 -11.44 15.12 -4.72
N ASP A 138 -12.56 14.88 -5.42
CA ASP A 138 -13.67 14.11 -4.85
C ASP A 138 -13.34 12.60 -4.83
N LEU A 139 -12.78 12.14 -3.70
CA LEU A 139 -12.37 10.75 -3.49
C LEU A 139 -13.51 9.72 -3.62
N ASP A 140 -14.78 10.13 -3.57
CA ASP A 140 -15.92 9.22 -3.76
C ASP A 140 -16.24 8.98 -5.25
N SER A 141 -15.83 9.91 -6.11
CA SER A 141 -16.05 9.84 -7.56
C SER A 141 -14.94 9.14 -8.34
N ILE A 142 -13.72 9.09 -7.80
CA ILE A 142 -12.56 8.55 -8.53
C ILE A 142 -12.54 7.03 -8.65
N THR A 143 -11.97 6.58 -9.76
CA THR A 143 -11.61 5.18 -10.04
C THR A 143 -10.45 4.70 -9.16
N TYR A 144 -10.24 3.38 -9.09
CA TYR A 144 -9.08 2.83 -8.38
C TYR A 144 -7.74 3.15 -9.05
N ALA A 145 -7.71 3.35 -10.38
CA ALA A 145 -6.48 3.74 -11.06
C ALA A 145 -6.06 5.16 -10.67
N GLU A 146 -7.00 6.10 -10.59
CA GLU A 146 -6.76 7.45 -10.05
C GLU A 146 -6.36 7.39 -8.57
N GLU A 147 -6.99 6.52 -7.78
CA GLU A 147 -6.61 6.30 -6.38
C GLU A 147 -5.16 5.78 -6.23
N ILE A 148 -4.72 4.89 -7.11
CA ILE A 148 -3.34 4.39 -7.17
C ILE A 148 -2.38 5.54 -7.54
N ALA A 149 -2.73 6.33 -8.55
CA ALA A 149 -1.93 7.48 -8.99
C ALA A 149 -1.76 8.52 -7.88
N LEU A 150 -2.84 8.85 -7.15
CA LEU A 150 -2.80 9.74 -5.98
C LEU A 150 -1.93 9.15 -4.86
N ALA A 151 -2.04 7.86 -4.59
CA ALA A 151 -1.22 7.24 -3.56
C ALA A 151 0.27 7.23 -3.89
N GLU A 152 0.63 7.08 -5.17
CA GLU A 152 2.00 7.22 -5.62
C GLU A 152 2.48 8.68 -5.55
N LYS A 153 1.62 9.64 -5.92
CA LYS A 153 1.88 11.08 -5.81
C LYS A 153 2.26 11.48 -4.39
N TYR A 154 1.54 10.96 -3.38
CA TYR A 154 1.76 11.27 -1.98
C TYR A 154 2.49 10.17 -1.19
N LYS A 155 3.21 9.26 -1.84
CA LYS A 155 3.82 8.09 -1.18
C LYS A 155 4.73 8.41 0.00
N GLU A 156 5.34 9.59 0.00
CA GLU A 156 6.24 10.02 1.07
C GLU A 156 5.47 10.30 2.37
N VAL A 157 4.26 10.83 2.27
CA VAL A 157 3.44 11.24 3.44
C VAL A 157 2.20 10.37 3.65
N LEU A 158 1.83 9.55 2.68
CA LEU A 158 0.66 8.69 2.77
C LEU A 158 0.93 7.47 3.63
N TRP A 159 0.08 7.29 4.64
CA TRP A 159 0.01 6.07 5.43
C TRP A 159 -0.34 4.85 4.56
N THR A 160 0.46 3.78 4.64
CA THR A 160 0.34 2.62 3.73
C THR A 160 -0.35 1.40 4.35
N HIS A 161 -0.69 1.47 5.63
CA HIS A 161 -1.41 0.42 6.33
C HIS A 161 -2.92 0.64 6.28
N GLY A 162 -3.71 -0.39 5.97
CA GLY A 162 -5.17 -0.26 5.84
C GLY A 162 -5.64 0.10 4.42
N ASN A 163 -6.82 0.72 4.32
CA ASN A 163 -7.44 1.09 3.05
C ASN A 163 -6.78 2.35 2.47
N ARG A 164 -6.37 2.30 1.20
CA ARG A 164 -5.75 3.44 0.52
C ARG A 164 -6.67 4.66 0.46
N ARG A 165 -7.95 4.49 0.09
CA ARG A 165 -8.94 5.59 0.08
C ARG A 165 -9.19 6.18 1.46
N ASP A 166 -9.30 5.34 2.50
CA ASP A 166 -9.46 5.87 3.87
C ASP A 166 -8.21 6.60 4.35
N ASN A 167 -7.02 6.15 3.92
CA ASN A 167 -5.76 6.81 4.22
C ASN A 167 -5.61 8.13 3.48
N LEU A 168 -6.07 8.24 2.22
CA LEU A 168 -6.15 9.50 1.49
C LEU A 168 -7.12 10.47 2.19
N ARG A 169 -8.30 10.01 2.62
CA ARG A 169 -9.23 10.83 3.43
C ARG A 169 -8.61 11.23 4.76
N ARG A 170 -7.85 10.34 5.40
CA ARG A 170 -7.14 10.65 6.64
C ARG A 170 -6.09 11.72 6.42
N LEU A 171 -5.34 11.64 5.32
CA LEU A 171 -4.34 12.65 4.96
C LEU A 171 -4.98 14.04 4.79
N LEU A 172 -6.12 14.12 4.09
CA LEU A 172 -6.91 15.35 4.00
C LEU A 172 -7.32 15.90 5.37
N ARG A 173 -7.86 15.04 6.24
CA ARG A 173 -8.27 15.44 7.59
C ARG A 173 -7.10 15.94 8.45
N ILE A 174 -5.88 15.51 8.17
CA ILE A 174 -4.70 16.01 8.86
C ILE A 174 -4.35 17.40 8.34
N TRP A 175 -4.32 17.57 7.02
CA TRP A 175 -3.97 18.84 6.38
C TRP A 175 -4.98 19.95 6.67
N ASP A 176 -6.27 19.62 6.78
CA ASP A 176 -7.32 20.57 7.16
C ASP A 176 -7.45 20.79 8.69
N GLY A 177 -6.68 20.03 9.49
CA GLY A 177 -6.66 20.12 10.95
C GLY A 177 -7.84 19.46 11.67
N THR A 178 -8.72 18.73 10.98
CA THR A 178 -9.84 18.00 11.59
C THR A 178 -9.44 16.70 12.30
N GLU A 179 -8.27 16.15 11.97
CA GLU A 179 -7.65 15.01 12.64
C GLU A 179 -6.22 15.39 13.07
N THR A 180 -5.88 15.15 14.34
CA THR A 180 -4.57 15.52 14.90
C THR A 180 -3.85 14.28 15.42
N PRO A 181 -2.92 13.68 14.64
CA PRO A 181 -2.22 12.45 15.05
C PRO A 181 -1.32 12.62 16.27
N ARG A 182 -1.02 13.88 16.65
CA ARG A 182 -0.22 14.22 17.82
C ARG A 182 -0.77 13.58 19.10
N ASP A 183 -2.07 13.68 19.29
CA ASP A 183 -2.73 13.29 20.55
C ASP A 183 -3.14 11.81 20.57
N ASP A 184 -2.79 11.05 19.52
CA ASP A 184 -3.11 9.64 19.44
C ASP A 184 -2.44 8.85 20.57
N SER A 185 -3.24 8.05 21.28
CA SER A 185 -2.72 7.12 22.28
C SER A 185 -1.80 6.08 21.65
N ILE A 186 -0.67 5.78 22.30
CA ILE A 186 0.25 4.76 21.82
C ILE A 186 -0.27 3.38 22.20
N SER A 187 -0.40 2.50 21.21
CA SER A 187 -0.66 1.09 21.42
C SER A 187 0.37 0.24 20.68
N SER A 188 0.69 -0.95 21.21
CA SER A 188 1.54 -1.91 20.50
C SER A 188 1.02 -2.20 19.10
N GLY A 189 -0.31 -2.28 18.93
CA GLY A 189 -0.95 -2.47 17.64
C GLY A 189 -0.67 -1.34 16.65
N THR A 190 -0.65 -0.09 17.09
CA THR A 190 -0.27 1.06 16.26
C THR A 190 1.20 1.01 15.88
N LEU A 191 2.09 0.72 16.83
CA LEU A 191 3.54 0.62 16.57
C LEU A 191 3.90 -0.50 15.58
N TYR A 192 3.17 -1.62 15.58
CA TYR A 192 3.36 -2.67 14.56
C TYR A 192 3.03 -2.21 13.14
N ARG A 193 2.24 -1.14 12.99
CA ARG A 193 1.79 -0.62 11.69
C ARG A 193 2.70 0.48 11.16
N ILE A 194 3.58 1.04 11.99
CA ILE A 194 4.58 2.03 11.58
C ILE A 194 5.57 1.36 10.62
N LYS A 195 5.60 1.85 9.38
CA LYS A 195 6.49 1.33 8.33
C LYS A 195 7.95 1.45 8.77
N GLY A 196 8.69 0.35 8.65
CA GLY A 196 10.12 0.31 8.98
C GLY A 196 10.42 0.16 10.47
N LEU A 197 9.45 0.21 11.38
CA LEU A 197 9.66 0.02 12.83
C LEU A 197 9.81 -1.46 13.19
N ASN A 198 10.96 -2.02 12.84
CA ASN A 198 11.32 -3.41 13.13
C ASN A 198 12.15 -3.53 14.42
N ILE A 199 11.46 -3.54 15.56
CA ILE A 199 12.05 -3.70 16.89
C ILE A 199 11.43 -4.90 17.62
N PRO A 200 12.07 -5.47 18.65
CA PRO A 200 11.47 -6.56 19.42
C PRO A 200 10.29 -6.07 20.30
N SER A 201 9.44 -7.00 20.76
CA SER A 201 8.22 -6.67 21.50
C SER A 201 8.51 -5.95 22.83
N ASN A 202 9.59 -6.28 23.53
CA ASN A 202 10.00 -5.58 24.74
C ASN A 202 10.34 -4.12 24.47
N ALA A 203 11.08 -3.82 23.39
CA ALA A 203 11.38 -2.45 22.99
C ALA A 203 10.10 -1.68 22.61
N ARG A 204 9.12 -2.32 21.93
CA ARG A 204 7.81 -1.69 21.68
C ARG A 204 7.06 -1.38 22.96
N SER A 205 7.04 -2.30 23.92
CA SER A 205 6.41 -2.09 25.23
C SER A 205 7.07 -0.95 25.99
N THR A 206 8.40 -0.81 25.89
CA THR A 206 9.12 0.35 26.42
C THR A 206 8.61 1.64 25.76
N LEU A 207 8.59 1.74 24.43
CA LEU A 207 8.09 2.93 23.74
C LEU A 207 6.64 3.28 24.13
N ALA A 208 5.75 2.28 24.22
CA ALA A 208 4.36 2.50 24.62
C ALA A 208 4.18 2.91 26.09
N ARG A 209 5.18 2.67 26.94
CA ARG A 209 5.17 3.05 28.36
C ARG A 209 5.81 4.41 28.61
N GLU A 210 6.92 4.71 27.94
CA GLU A 210 7.71 5.92 28.18
C GLU A 210 7.10 7.18 27.53
N PHE A 211 6.27 7.02 26.49
CA PHE A 211 5.66 8.15 25.78
C PHE A 211 4.16 8.21 26.03
N SER A 212 3.65 9.42 26.26
CA SER A 212 2.24 9.67 26.58
C SER A 212 1.36 9.78 25.32
N SER A 213 1.95 10.29 24.23
CA SER A 213 1.28 10.53 22.96
C SER A 213 2.15 10.11 21.77
N MET A 214 1.52 9.85 20.62
CA MET A 214 2.25 9.58 19.38
C MET A 214 3.09 10.78 18.93
N GLY A 215 2.66 12.01 19.25
CA GLY A 215 3.44 13.23 19.04
C GLY A 215 4.79 13.20 19.74
N ASP A 216 4.81 12.88 21.04
CA ASP A 216 6.04 12.82 21.84
C ASP A 216 6.99 11.76 21.29
N LEU A 217 6.44 10.59 20.96
CA LEU A 217 7.22 9.50 20.38
C LEU A 217 7.80 9.90 19.01
N ALA A 218 7.00 10.48 18.13
CA ALA A 218 7.46 10.88 16.80
C ALA A 218 8.56 11.94 16.88
N ALA A 219 8.37 12.97 17.71
CA ALA A 219 9.36 14.01 17.94
C ALA A 219 10.68 13.39 18.44
N TRP A 220 10.62 12.46 19.40
CA TRP A 220 11.81 11.74 19.85
C TRP A 220 12.47 10.90 18.76
N VAL A 221 11.70 10.18 17.93
CA VAL A 221 12.26 9.38 16.84
C VAL A 221 12.99 10.24 15.80
N LEU A 222 12.41 11.39 15.45
CA LEU A 222 12.96 12.28 14.41
C LEU A 222 14.16 13.09 14.91
N TYR A 223 14.08 13.63 16.13
CA TYR A 223 15.01 14.66 16.58
C TYR A 223 15.99 14.18 17.66
N CYS A 224 15.75 13.05 18.33
CA CYS A 224 16.72 12.52 19.30
C CYS A 224 18.01 12.06 18.58
N PRO A 225 19.20 12.51 19.03
CA PRO A 225 20.47 12.13 18.42
C PRO A 225 20.89 10.70 18.77
N ASN A 226 20.39 10.14 19.88
CA ASN A 226 20.80 8.81 20.35
C ASN A 226 19.70 8.06 21.10
N HIS A 227 19.00 7.18 20.37
CA HIS A 227 17.89 6.39 20.91
C HIS A 227 18.29 5.28 21.89
N SER A 228 19.56 4.84 21.90
CA SER A 228 20.00 3.74 22.80
C SER A 228 20.19 4.17 24.25
N ARG A 229 20.11 5.47 24.55
CA ARG A 229 20.15 6.00 25.92
C ARG A 229 18.87 5.72 26.71
N MET A 230 17.78 5.36 26.04
CA MET A 230 16.53 4.99 26.72
C MET A 230 16.65 3.58 27.31
N ASN A 231 16.37 3.46 28.61
CA ASN A 231 16.35 2.17 29.30
C ASN A 231 15.36 1.21 28.62
N GLY A 232 15.83 0.01 28.29
CA GLY A 232 15.03 -0.99 27.57
C GLY A 232 15.11 -0.91 26.04
N ILE A 233 15.88 0.03 25.48
CA ILE A 233 16.19 0.12 24.05
C ILE A 233 17.64 -0.31 23.82
N SER A 234 17.84 -1.45 23.17
CA SER A 234 19.18 -1.91 22.75
C SER A 234 19.70 -1.11 21.55
N SER A 235 21.02 -1.14 21.30
CA SER A 235 21.62 -0.51 20.11
C SER A 235 21.00 -1.00 18.80
N THR A 236 20.66 -2.29 18.71
CA THR A 236 19.94 -2.85 17.55
C THR A 236 18.55 -2.26 17.40
N SER A 237 17.82 -2.08 18.50
CA SER A 237 16.49 -1.48 18.49
C SER A 237 16.55 0.01 18.13
N ALA A 238 17.57 0.73 18.60
CA ALA A 238 17.84 2.11 18.24
C ALA A 238 18.04 2.30 16.73
N GLU A 239 18.80 1.42 16.08
CA GLU A 239 18.95 1.44 14.61
C GLU A 239 17.62 1.15 13.89
N GLY A 240 16.80 0.24 14.41
CA GLY A 240 15.45 -0.01 13.90
C GLY A 240 14.53 1.21 14.02
N ILE A 241 14.60 1.93 15.14
CA ILE A 241 13.86 3.18 15.38
C ILE A 241 14.32 4.26 14.39
N LYS A 242 15.64 4.45 14.24
CA LYS A 242 16.19 5.43 13.30
C LYS A 242 15.74 5.19 11.85
N LYS A 243 15.68 3.93 11.42
CA LYS A 243 15.19 3.54 10.08
C LYS A 243 13.69 3.73 9.89
N SER A 244 12.93 3.87 10.99
CA SER A 244 11.47 4.03 10.95
C SER A 244 10.99 5.47 10.77
N ARG A 245 11.89 6.46 10.68
CA ARG A 245 11.55 7.90 10.52
C ARG A 245 10.49 8.15 9.46
N GLN A 246 10.66 7.56 8.26
CA GLN A 246 9.67 7.70 7.18
C GLN A 246 8.29 7.17 7.58
N GLY A 247 8.22 6.09 8.35
CA GLY A 247 6.96 5.54 8.85
C GLY A 247 6.23 6.50 9.78
N PHE A 248 6.96 7.27 10.59
CA PHE A 248 6.37 8.32 11.43
C PHE A 248 5.92 9.52 10.59
N ILE A 249 6.71 9.97 9.61
CA ILE A 249 6.28 11.03 8.67
C ILE A 249 4.98 10.62 7.96
N GLN A 250 4.89 9.36 7.49
CA GLN A 250 3.67 8.82 6.89
C GLN A 250 2.49 8.72 7.87
N TYR A 251 2.75 8.52 9.17
CA TYR A 251 1.69 8.51 10.18
C TYR A 251 1.10 9.91 10.38
N PHE A 252 1.97 10.91 10.33
CA PHE A 252 1.61 12.32 10.55
C PHE A 252 1.19 13.05 9.28
N GLY A 253 1.25 12.41 8.10
CA GLY A 253 0.87 13.08 6.86
C GLY A 253 1.83 14.18 6.40
N GLY A 254 3.05 14.20 6.94
CA GLY A 254 4.06 15.23 6.72
C GLY A 254 4.97 15.39 7.95
N GLU A 255 6.19 15.89 7.76
CA GLU A 255 7.10 16.18 8.87
C GLU A 255 6.65 17.44 9.63
N GLU A 256 6.07 18.40 8.91
CA GLU A 256 5.51 19.65 9.41
C GLU A 256 4.36 19.49 10.42
N PHE A 257 3.73 18.30 10.45
CA PHE A 257 2.68 17.97 11.41
C PHE A 257 3.23 17.26 12.67
N ILE A 258 4.51 16.93 12.70
CA ILE A 258 5.18 16.36 13.87
C ILE A 258 5.60 17.53 14.80
N PRO A 259 5.30 17.47 16.10
CA PRO A 259 5.72 18.51 17.04
C PRO A 259 7.25 18.68 17.04
N GLU A 260 7.70 19.91 17.22
CA GLU A 260 9.09 20.18 17.54
C GLU A 260 9.48 19.45 18.84
N TYR A 261 10.68 18.89 18.87
CA TYR A 261 11.19 18.20 20.04
C TYR A 261 11.64 19.19 21.10
N ASP A 262 10.86 19.33 22.17
CA ASP A 262 11.30 20.03 23.36
C ASP A 262 12.36 19.16 24.06
N HIS A 263 13.62 19.60 23.99
CA HIS A 263 14.75 18.95 24.64
C HIS A 263 14.63 18.88 26.17
N SER A 264 13.64 19.55 26.78
CA SER A 264 13.47 19.65 28.23
C SER A 264 12.75 18.47 28.89
N GLU A 265 12.07 17.59 28.12
CA GLU A 265 11.13 16.61 28.69
C GLU A 265 11.54 15.12 28.62
N VAL A 266 12.74 14.77 28.15
CA VAL A 266 13.23 13.39 28.41
C VAL A 266 13.93 13.38 29.76
N PRO A 267 13.48 12.57 30.73
CA PRO A 267 14.29 12.25 31.89
C PRO A 267 15.51 11.49 31.37
N LEU A 268 16.59 12.23 31.07
CA LEU A 268 17.92 11.68 30.96
C LEU A 268 18.22 11.13 32.36
N THR A 269 17.91 9.86 32.60
CA THR A 269 18.51 9.16 33.72
C THR A 269 19.99 8.98 33.40
N ASP A 270 20.78 10.02 33.65
CA ASP A 270 22.22 9.93 33.81
C ASP A 270 22.49 9.16 35.10
N SER A 271 22.38 7.84 34.99
CA SER A 271 23.00 6.93 35.95
C SER A 271 24.15 6.26 35.22
N PRO A 272 25.39 6.79 35.32
CA PRO A 272 26.54 5.95 35.03
C PRO A 272 26.52 4.84 36.07
N THR A 273 26.14 3.62 35.67
CA THR A 273 26.48 2.43 36.45
C THR A 273 27.99 2.44 36.60
N ARG A 274 28.45 2.81 37.80
CA ARG A 274 29.81 2.57 38.26
C ARG A 274 30.11 1.11 37.99
N ASP A 275 31.09 0.87 37.11
CA ASP A 275 31.85 -0.37 37.10
C ASP A 275 32.47 -0.52 38.50
N GLU A 276 31.86 -1.37 39.33
CA GLU A 276 32.51 -1.88 40.51
C GLU A 276 33.63 -2.80 40.04
N SER A 277 34.82 -2.21 40.01
CA SER A 277 36.12 -2.84 40.11
C SER A 277 36.11 -4.23 40.76
N GLN A 278 36.31 -5.27 39.95
CA GLN A 278 37.04 -6.46 40.38
C GLN A 278 38.45 -6.41 39.80
N GLN A 279 39.33 -5.80 40.58
CA GLN A 279 40.77 -6.02 40.50
C GLN A 279 41.04 -7.49 40.82
N THR A 280 41.49 -8.26 39.84
CA THR A 280 42.24 -9.49 40.08
C THR A 280 43.71 -9.21 39.82
N LEU A 281 44.49 -9.03 40.89
CA LEU A 281 45.91 -9.38 40.91
C LEU A 281 46.47 -9.39 42.35
N ASN A 282 47.01 -10.56 42.69
CA ASN A 282 48.02 -10.86 43.72
C ASN A 282 47.56 -11.10 45.16
N THR A 283 47.25 -12.39 45.42
CA THR A 283 47.68 -13.10 46.62
C THR A 283 49.20 -13.01 46.78
N LEU A 284 49.65 -12.44 47.89
CA LEU A 284 50.95 -12.68 48.51
C LEU A 284 50.72 -12.79 50.00
N SER A 285 50.97 -13.96 50.56
CA SER A 285 51.26 -14.13 51.98
C SER A 285 52.47 -15.04 52.08
N ASP A 286 53.59 -14.47 52.50
CA ASP A 286 54.77 -15.17 52.98
C ASP A 286 54.43 -16.07 54.17
N LEU A 287 54.94 -17.32 54.12
CA LEU A 287 55.29 -18.32 55.15
C LEU A 287 54.86 -19.74 54.78
#